data_AF-A0A3D8Q949-F1
#
_entry.id   AF-A0A3D8Q949-F1
#
_cell.length_a   1.000
_cell.length_b   1.000
_cell.length_c   1.000
_cell.angle_alpha   90.00
_cell.angle_beta   90.00
_cell.angle_gamma   90.00
#
_symmetry.space_group_name_H-M   'P 1'
#
loop_
_entity.id
_entity.type
_entity.pdbx_description
1 polymer ?
#
loop_
_entity_poly.entity_id
_entity_poly.type
_entity_poly.pdbx_seq_one_letter_code
_entity_poly.pdbx_strand_id
1 'polypeptide(L)'
;MGAQFLADYLKPKNLWLSNPTWGAHPLIWERAGYTINQKWYVYYNFNDDSFDFDGMVKCLQAESSPGNVVILHAAAHNPTGLGPTKDQWKVIADLCVQLQLFPLFDSA
;
A
#
# COMPACT_ATOMS: atom_id res chain seq x y z
N MET A 1 8.08 1.08 13.86
CA MET A 1 9.51 1.25 13.52
C MET A 1 9.68 1.72 12.07
N GLY A 2 9.19 0.99 11.07
CA GLY A 2 9.30 1.38 9.66
C GLY A 2 8.68 2.76 9.32
N ALA A 3 7.48 3.05 9.82
CA ALA A 3 6.80 4.33 9.57
C ALA A 3 7.62 5.55 10.02
N GLN A 4 8.13 5.54 11.26
CA GLN A 4 8.94 6.64 11.79
C GLN A 4 10.23 6.85 10.97
N PHE A 5 10.94 5.75 10.67
CA PHE A 5 12.15 5.82 9.86
C PHE A 5 11.89 6.43 8.47
N LEU A 6 10.83 5.99 7.78
CA LEU A 6 10.49 6.54 6.47
C LEU A 6 10.03 8.00 6.56
N ALA A 7 9.30 8.36 7.61
CA ALA A 7 8.91 9.75 7.84
C ALA A 7 10.14 10.66 8.05
N ASP A 8 11.15 10.20 8.79
CA ASP A 8 12.33 10.99 9.12
C ASP A 8 13.31 11.11 7.94
N TYR A 9 13.49 10.03 7.17
CA TYR A 9 14.55 9.93 6.17
C TYR A 9 14.07 9.98 4.72
N LEU A 10 12.98 9.27 4.39
CA LEU A 10 12.43 9.29 3.02
C LEU A 10 11.53 10.51 2.81
N LYS A 11 10.83 10.97 3.85
CA LYS A 11 9.89 12.11 3.83
C LYS A 11 8.90 12.03 2.65
N PRO A 12 8.20 10.90 2.47
CA PRO A 12 7.30 10.74 1.34
C PRO A 12 6.14 11.73 1.44
N LYS A 13 5.70 12.28 0.30
CA LYS A 13 4.52 13.17 0.27
C LYS A 13 3.22 12.42 0.56
N ASN A 14 3.12 11.18 0.05
CA ASN A 14 1.94 10.35 0.23
C ASN A 14 2.32 8.92 0.67
N LEU A 15 1.41 8.34 1.42
CA LEU A 15 1.36 6.94 1.83
C LEU A 15 0.13 6.27 1.23
N TRP A 16 0.32 5.16 0.54
CA TRP A 16 -0.75 4.35 -0.04
C TRP A 16 -1.08 3.15 0.84
N LEU A 17 -2.31 3.09 1.33
CA LEU A 17 -2.90 2.02 2.12
C LEU A 17 -3.92 1.25 1.27
N SER A 18 -4.04 -0.06 1.46
CA SER A 18 -5.13 -0.81 0.83
C SER A 18 -6.49 -0.38 1.41
N ASN A 19 -7.55 -0.47 0.61
CA ASN A 19 -8.93 -0.33 1.09
C ASN A 19 -9.67 -1.68 1.03
N PRO A 20 -9.98 -2.31 2.19
CA PRO A 20 -9.61 -1.93 3.56
C PRO A 20 -8.15 -2.30 3.90
N THR A 21 -7.71 -2.00 5.13
CA THR A 21 -6.39 -2.37 5.69
C THR A 21 -6.51 -2.64 7.20
N TRP A 22 -5.44 -3.12 7.85
CA TRP A 22 -5.35 -3.20 9.30
C TRP A 22 -5.59 -1.83 9.95
N GLY A 23 -6.57 -1.75 10.87
CA GLY A 23 -7.08 -0.49 11.40
C GLY A 23 -6.07 0.38 12.14
N ALA A 24 -4.93 -0.17 12.55
CA ALA A 24 -3.87 0.61 13.19
C ALA A 24 -2.95 1.34 12.20
N HIS A 25 -2.94 0.97 10.90
CA HIS A 25 -2.08 1.61 9.90
C HIS A 25 -2.25 3.13 9.87
N PRO A 26 -3.47 3.69 9.77
CA PRO A 26 -3.64 5.14 9.75
C PRO A 26 -3.10 5.83 10.99
N LEU A 27 -3.34 5.26 12.17
CA LEU A 27 -2.96 5.83 13.46
C LEU A 27 -1.43 5.82 13.67
N ILE A 28 -0.77 4.77 13.20
CA ILE A 28 0.70 4.66 13.26
C ILE A 28 1.33 5.77 12.42
N TRP A 29 0.81 5.98 11.20
CA TRP A 29 1.36 6.97 10.27
C TRP A 29 0.99 8.41 10.61
N GLU A 30 -0.19 8.64 11.19
CA GLU A 30 -0.55 9.94 11.75
C GLU A 30 0.45 10.37 12.84
N ARG A 31 0.86 9.44 13.71
CA ARG A 31 1.86 9.71 14.75
C ARG A 31 3.28 9.85 14.22
N ALA A 32 3.66 9.02 13.24
CA ALA A 32 5.02 8.99 12.70
C ALA A 32 5.32 10.18 11.78
N GLY A 33 4.33 10.63 10.99
CA GLY A 33 4.52 11.67 10.00
C GLY A 33 3.20 12.35 9.64
N TYR A 34 2.72 13.22 10.54
CA TYR A 34 1.43 13.92 10.40
C TYR A 34 1.29 14.78 9.12
N THR A 35 2.40 15.09 8.45
CA THR A 35 2.43 15.83 7.18
C THR A 35 2.30 14.94 5.94
N ILE A 36 2.39 13.62 6.12
CA ILE A 36 2.32 12.64 5.03
C ILE A 36 0.84 12.38 4.72
N ASN A 37 0.44 12.60 3.47
CA ASN A 37 -0.96 12.39 3.07
C ASN A 37 -1.25 10.91 2.97
N GLN A 38 -2.23 10.43 3.73
CA GLN A 38 -2.73 9.07 3.59
C GLN A 38 -3.69 8.99 2.39
N LYS A 39 -3.46 8.00 1.54
CA LYS A 39 -4.22 7.69 0.33
C LYS A 39 -4.59 6.21 0.34
N TRP A 40 -5.66 5.87 -0.37
CA TRP A 40 -6.20 4.52 -0.40
C TRP A 40 -6.23 4.00 -1.82
N TYR A 41 -5.70 2.81 -2.04
CA TYR A 41 -5.86 2.08 -3.29
C TYR A 41 -6.89 0.97 -3.12
N VAL A 42 -7.61 0.67 -4.21
CA VAL A 42 -8.60 -0.40 -4.23
C VAL A 42 -7.91 -1.74 -3.99
N TYR A 43 -8.46 -2.57 -3.11
CA TYR A 43 -7.93 -3.89 -2.80
C TYR A 43 -9.03 -4.95 -2.78
N TYR A 44 -10.16 -4.65 -2.14
CA TYR A 44 -11.26 -5.60 -1.99
C TYR A 44 -12.41 -5.30 -2.95
N ASN A 45 -12.85 -6.30 -3.70
CA ASN A 45 -14.08 -6.24 -4.48
C ASN A 45 -15.26 -6.72 -3.64
N PHE A 46 -16.15 -5.79 -3.26
CA PHE A 46 -17.33 -6.09 -2.44
C PHE A 46 -18.43 -6.86 -3.18
N ASN A 47 -18.32 -7.03 -4.50
CA ASN A 47 -19.33 -7.77 -5.28
C ASN A 47 -19.09 -9.28 -5.25
N ASP A 48 -17.84 -9.73 -5.19
CA ASP A 48 -17.45 -11.14 -5.30
C ASP A 48 -16.44 -11.59 -4.23
N ASP A 49 -16.21 -10.76 -3.21
CA ASP A 49 -15.31 -11.01 -2.10
C ASP A 49 -13.88 -11.39 -2.54
N SER A 50 -13.42 -10.81 -3.65
CA SER A 50 -12.11 -11.09 -4.25
C SER A 50 -11.12 -9.93 -4.13
N PHE A 51 -9.85 -10.21 -4.45
CA PHE A 51 -8.81 -9.21 -4.54
C PHE A 51 -8.90 -8.48 -5.89
N ASP A 52 -9.25 -7.20 -5.86
CA ASP A 52 -9.34 -6.33 -7.05
C ASP A 52 -7.96 -5.87 -7.50
N PHE A 53 -7.24 -6.79 -8.13
CA PHE A 53 -5.91 -6.56 -8.65
C PHE A 53 -5.88 -5.47 -9.73
N ASP A 54 -6.83 -5.50 -10.65
CA ASP A 54 -6.89 -4.52 -11.75
C ASP A 54 -7.19 -3.12 -11.22
N GLY A 55 -8.09 -3.02 -10.23
CA GLY A 55 -8.39 -1.77 -9.52
C GLY A 55 -7.17 -1.21 -8.79
N MET A 56 -6.41 -2.06 -8.09
CA MET A 56 -5.15 -1.67 -7.45
C MET A 56 -4.16 -1.07 -8.46
N VAL A 57 -3.89 -1.79 -9.56
CA VAL A 57 -2.91 -1.36 -10.57
C VAL A 57 -3.34 -0.04 -11.20
N LYS A 58 -4.60 0.08 -11.63
CA LYS A 58 -5.13 1.31 -12.25
C LYS A 58 -5.06 2.51 -11.32
N CYS A 59 -5.45 2.33 -10.05
CA CYS A 59 -5.42 3.40 -9.05
C CYS A 59 -3.98 3.91 -8.83
N LEU A 60 -3.03 3.00 -8.59
CA LEU A 60 -1.64 3.39 -8.36
C LEU A 60 -1.01 4.04 -9.60
N GLN A 61 -1.27 3.55 -10.81
CA GLN A 61 -0.78 4.18 -12.04
C GLN A 61 -1.34 5.58 -12.27
N ALA A 62 -2.62 5.80 -11.96
CA ALA A 62 -3.28 7.07 -12.23
C ALA A 62 -2.96 8.15 -11.19
N GLU A 63 -2.80 7.77 -9.92
CA GLU A 63 -2.82 8.74 -8.81
C GLU A 63 -1.53 8.80 -7.99
N SER A 64 -0.67 7.80 -8.05
CA SER A 64 0.58 7.81 -7.28
C SER A 64 1.63 8.76 -7.89
N SER A 65 2.74 8.96 -7.17
CA SER A 65 3.85 9.77 -7.67
C SER A 65 5.18 9.17 -7.20
N PRO A 66 6.28 9.43 -7.92
CA PRO A 66 7.62 8.99 -7.50
C PRO A 66 7.93 9.34 -6.05
N GLY A 67 8.57 8.41 -5.34
CA GLY A 67 8.93 8.55 -3.92
C GLY A 67 7.77 8.38 -2.94
N ASN A 68 6.56 8.07 -3.40
CA ASN A 68 5.46 7.69 -2.51
C ASN A 68 5.75 6.32 -1.88
N VAL A 69 5.26 6.10 -0.66
CA VAL A 69 5.32 4.79 0.00
C VAL A 69 4.02 4.05 -0.28
N VAL A 70 4.11 2.75 -0.57
CA VAL A 70 2.95 1.85 -0.64
C VAL A 70 3.10 0.75 0.41
N ILE A 71 2.08 0.57 1.26
CA ILE A 71 2.07 -0.54 2.22
C ILE A 71 1.47 -1.77 1.55
N LEU A 72 2.20 -2.88 1.64
CA LEU A 72 1.82 -4.18 1.11
C LEU A 72 1.81 -5.20 2.24
N HIS A 73 0.70 -5.89 2.45
CA HIS A 73 0.65 -7.00 3.40
C HIS A 73 1.34 -8.19 2.76
N ALA A 74 2.37 -8.74 3.40
CA ALA A 74 3.20 -9.80 2.82
C ALA A 74 2.41 -11.10 2.59
N ALA A 75 1.48 -11.41 3.49
CA ALA A 75 0.52 -12.50 3.39
C ALA A 75 -0.69 -12.21 4.30
N ALA A 76 -1.75 -13.02 4.19
CA ALA A 76 -2.91 -13.02 5.08
C ALA A 76 -3.44 -11.59 5.37
N HIS A 77 -3.77 -10.85 4.31
CA HIS A 77 -4.16 -9.45 4.39
C HIS A 77 -5.21 -9.24 5.48
N ASN A 78 -4.96 -8.33 6.42
CA ASN A 78 -5.92 -7.99 7.45
C ASN A 78 -6.74 -6.78 6.98
N PRO A 79 -8.08 -6.87 6.88
CA PRO A 79 -8.97 -7.91 7.44
C PRO A 79 -9.46 -8.99 6.47
N THR A 80 -9.10 -8.95 5.19
CA THR A 80 -9.80 -9.72 4.14
C THR A 80 -9.39 -11.19 4.03
N GLY A 81 -8.20 -11.55 4.49
CA GLY A 81 -7.56 -12.85 4.29
C GLY A 81 -7.06 -13.10 2.85
N LEU A 82 -7.28 -12.17 1.92
CA LEU A 82 -6.94 -12.31 0.51
C LEU A 82 -5.49 -11.89 0.23
N GLY A 83 -4.94 -12.34 -0.89
CA GLY A 83 -3.58 -11.95 -1.28
C GLY A 83 -3.33 -12.07 -2.77
N PRO A 84 -2.33 -11.34 -3.31
CA PRO A 84 -1.93 -11.49 -4.69
C PRO A 84 -1.35 -12.89 -4.94
N THR A 85 -1.58 -13.44 -6.13
CA THR A 85 -0.88 -14.62 -6.61
C THR A 85 0.60 -14.32 -6.89
N LYS A 86 1.42 -15.34 -7.08
CA LYS A 86 2.85 -15.16 -7.40
C LYS A 86 3.08 -14.34 -8.68
N ASP A 87 2.21 -14.47 -9.68
CA ASP A 87 2.32 -13.69 -10.92
C ASP A 87 1.83 -12.26 -10.72
N GLN A 88 0.79 -12.04 -9.93
CA GLN A 88 0.38 -10.68 -9.53
C GLN A 88 1.48 -9.98 -8.72
N TRP A 89 2.20 -10.68 -7.84
CA TRP A 89 3.35 -10.12 -7.12
C TRP A 89 4.47 -9.65 -8.04
N LYS A 90 4.76 -10.37 -9.13
CA LYS A 90 5.75 -9.92 -10.13
C LYS A 90 5.33 -8.58 -10.74
N VAL A 91 4.05 -8.48 -11.12
CA VAL A 91 3.50 -7.24 -11.68
C VAL A 91 3.52 -6.10 -10.65
N ILE A 92 3.21 -6.36 -9.38
CA ILE A 92 3.29 -5.33 -8.32
C ILE A 92 4.73 -4.86 -8.14
N ALA A 93 5.72 -5.77 -8.22
CA ALA A 93 7.13 -5.41 -8.13
C ALA A 93 7.56 -4.52 -9.32
N ASP A 94 7.20 -4.92 -10.54
CA ASP A 94 7.47 -4.14 -11.75
C ASP A 94 6.79 -2.76 -11.69
N LEU A 95 5.56 -2.71 -11.17
CA LEU A 95 4.80 -1.48 -10.96
C LEU A 95 5.51 -0.53 -9.97
N CYS A 96 6.02 -1.05 -8.85
CA CYS A 96 6.77 -0.25 -7.89
C CYS A 96 8.04 0.34 -8.51
N VAL A 97 8.76 -0.43 -9.33
CA VAL A 97 9.95 0.05 -10.06
C VAL A 97 9.56 1.13 -11.07
N GLN A 98 8.55 0.87 -11.91
CA GLN A 98 8.09 1.78 -12.96
C GLN A 98 7.64 3.12 -12.39
N LEU A 99 6.86 3.10 -11.29
CA LEU A 99 6.30 4.29 -10.66
C LEU A 99 7.23 4.91 -9.60
N GLN A 100 8.41 4.31 -9.39
CA GLN A 100 9.37 4.70 -8.35
C GLN A 100 8.73 4.79 -6.96
N LEU A 101 7.87 3.82 -6.65
CA LEU A 101 7.26 3.67 -5.33
C LEU A 101 8.21 2.95 -4.40
N PHE A 102 8.17 3.31 -3.13
CA PHE A 102 8.85 2.58 -2.07
C PHE A 102 7.88 1.56 -1.46
N PRO A 103 8.05 0.25 -1.73
CA PRO A 103 7.23 -0.78 -1.09
C PRO A 103 7.66 -0.96 0.37
N LEU A 104 6.72 -0.77 1.29
CA LEU A 104 6.87 -1.16 2.68
C LEU A 104 6.03 -2.41 2.94
N PHE A 105 6.68 -3.53 3.22
CA PHE A 105 5.98 -4.75 3.60
C PHE A 105 5.58 -4.72 5.07
N ASP A 106 4.31 -5.01 5.34
CA ASP A 106 3.83 -5.41 6.65
C ASP A 106 3.74 -6.95 6.70
N SER A 107 4.44 -7.55 7.65
CA SER A 107 4.51 -9.00 7.84
C SER A 107 4.40 -9.28 9.33
N ALA A 108 3.20 -9.60 9.79
CA ALA A 108 2.85 -9.86 11.17
C ALA A 108 2.85 -11.36 11.51
#